data_AF-F4N381-F1
#
_entry.id   AF-F4N381-F1
#
_cell.length_a   1.000
_cell.length_b   1.000
_cell.length_c   1.000
_cell.angle_alpha   90.00
_cell.angle_beta   90.00
_cell.angle_gamma   90.00
#
_symmetry.space_group_name_H-M   'P 1'
#
loop_
_entity.id
_entity.type
_entity.pdbx_description
1 polymer ?
#
loop_
_entity_poly.entity_id
_entity_poly.type
_entity_poly.pdbx_seq_one_letter_code
_entity_poly.pdbx_strand_id
1 'polypeptide(L)' 'MFFIMGSTWLVAYINPNILDLIEAMGAPIIASLLCLLPMYAIHKLPSLARFRGRPENYFVTIVGLLTIFNIVYKLL' A
#
# COMPACT_ATOMS: atom_id res chain seq x y z
N MET A 1 1.10 24.09 13.36
CA MET A 1 1.32 23.20 12.19
C MET A 1 2.79 23.18 11.77
N PHE A 2 3.42 24.33 11.49
CA PHE A 2 4.85 24.41 11.14
C PHE A 2 5.80 23.81 12.20
N PHE A 3 5.53 24.02 13.50
CA PHE A 3 6.36 23.44 14.57
C PHE A 3 6.35 21.91 14.57
N ILE A 4 5.16 21.30 14.46
CA ILE A 4 4.97 19.85 14.45
C ILE A 4 5.60 19.23 13.19
N MET A 5 5.39 19.86 12.04
CA MET A 5 5.94 19.37 10.77
C MET A 5 7.47 19.46 10.77
N GLY A 6 8.04 20.58 11.24
CA GLY A 6 9.49 20.76 11.33
C GLY A 6 10.15 19.79 12.31
N SER A 7 9.56 19.58 13.50
CA SER A 7 10.13 18.66 14.48
C SER A 7 10.07 17.21 14.01
N THR A 8 8.96 16.76 13.42
CA THR A 8 8.81 15.39 12.92
C THR A 8 9.75 15.11 11.75
N TRP A 9 9.93 16.08 10.85
CA TRP A 9 10.84 15.93 9.71
C TRP A 9 12.30 15.85 10.14
N LEU A 10 12.71 16.71 11.09
CA LEU A 10 14.07 16.71 11.63
C LEU A 10 14.37 15.40 12.38
N VAL A 11 13.42 14.91 13.19
CA VAL A 11 13.55 13.63 13.89
C VAL A 11 13.62 12.45 12.92
N ALA A 12 12.86 12.47 11.83
CA ALA A 12 12.90 11.43 10.79
C ALA A 12 14.25 11.38 10.05
N TYR A 13 14.91 12.54 9.86
CA TYR A 13 16.24 12.57 9.23
C TYR A 13 17.34 12.04 10.16
N ILE A 14 17.24 12.31 11.46
CA ILE A 14 18.23 11.86 12.45
C ILE A 14 18.08 10.37 12.76
N ASN A 15 16.85 9.85 12.82
CA ASN A 15 16.58 8.44 13.10
C ASN A 15 15.79 7.81 11.94
N PRO A 16 16.49 7.28 10.91
CA PRO A 16 15.84 6.70 9.72
C PRO A 16 14.95 5.49 10.05
N ASN A 17 15.14 4.87 11.21
CA ASN A 17 14.31 3.77 11.69
C ASN A 17 12.82 4.12 11.78
N ILE A 18 12.47 5.40 12.04
CA ILE A 18 11.08 5.86 12.08
C ILE A 18 10.49 5.88 10.66
N LEU A 19 11.29 6.22 9.65
CA LEU A 19 10.85 6.20 8.26
C LEU A 19 10.59 4.76 7.80
N ASP A 20 11.48 3.83 8.15
CA ASP A 20 11.28 2.39 7.91
C ASP A 20 10.02 1.86 8.61
N LEU A 21 9.74 2.31 9.85
CA LEU A 21 8.53 1.94 10.57
C LEU A 21 7.27 2.46 9.88
N ILE A 22 7.28 3.72 9.43
CA ILE A 22 6.16 4.32 8.69
C ILE A 22 5.94 3.58 7.37
N GLU A 23 7.01 3.24 6.67
CA GLU A 23 6.94 2.49 5.42
C GLU A 23 6.36 1.08 5.65
N ALA A 24 6.87 0.36 6.65
CA ALA A 24 6.43 -0.99 7.00
C ALA A 24 4.95 -1.05 7.41
N MET A 25 4.42 -0.01 8.04
CA MET A 25 3.01 0.05 8.45
C MET A 25 2.10 0.67 7.37
N GLY A 26 2.57 1.70 6.68
CA GLY A 26 1.77 2.48 5.72
C GLY A 26 1.66 1.81 4.36
N ALA A 27 2.76 1.28 3.82
CA ALA A 27 2.79 0.67 2.51
C ALA A 27 1.85 -0.57 2.34
N PRO A 28 1.69 -1.49 3.31
CA PRO A 28 0.78 -2.62 3.18
C PRO A 28 -0.70 -2.18 3.25
N ILE A 29 -1.00 -1.18 4.08
CA ILE A 29 -2.34 -0.60 4.17
C ILE A 29 -2.69 0.08 2.84
N ILE A 30 -1.77 0.86 2.28
CA ILE A 30 -1.97 1.55 1.00
C ILE A 30 -2.13 0.55 -0.15
N ALA A 31 -1.26 -0.47 -0.24
CA ALA A 31 -1.33 -1.50 -1.27
C ALA A 31 -2.64 -2.32 -1.19
N SER A 32 -3.09 -2.66 0.02
CA SER A 32 -4.34 -3.39 0.20
C SER A 32 -5.57 -2.54 -0.16
N LEU A 33 -5.64 -1.29 0.29
CA LEU A 33 -6.76 -0.39 0.00
C LEU A 33 -6.82 0.07 -1.46
N LEU A 34 -5.68 0.43 -2.06
CA LEU A 34 -5.67 0.98 -3.41
C LEU A 34 -5.63 -0.11 -4.49
N CYS A 35 -4.86 -1.19 -4.29
CA CYS A 35 -4.66 -2.20 -5.32
C CYS A 35 -5.57 -3.43 -5.14
N LEU A 36 -5.68 -3.98 -3.92
CA LEU A 36 -6.42 -5.23 -3.71
C LEU A 36 -7.92 -5.04 -3.48
N LEU A 37 -8.33 -3.99 -2.76
CA LEU A 37 -9.75 -3.70 -2.49
C LEU A 37 -10.61 -3.57 -3.76
N PRO A 38 -10.23 -2.77 -4.79
CA PRO A 38 -11.06 -2.67 -6.00
C PRO A 38 -11.13 -4.00 -6.76
N MET A 39 -10.04 -4.76 -6.77
CA MET A 39 -9.97 -6.08 -7.38
C MET A 39 -10.89 -7.09 -6.69
N TYR A 40 -10.93 -7.05 -5.36
CA TYR A 40 -11.88 -7.81 -4.57
C TYR A 40 -13.33 -7.37 -4.81
N ALA A 41 -13.58 -6.05 -4.92
CA ALA A 41 -14.91 -5.50 -5.20
C ALA A 41 -15.44 -5.94 -6.58
N ILE A 42 -14.60 -5.99 -7.61
CA ILE A 42 -14.98 -6.44 -8.96
C ILE A 42 -15.35 -7.94 -8.97
N HIS A 43 -14.71 -8.75 -8.11
CA HIS A 43 -15.08 -10.16 -7.94
C HIS A 43 -16.35 -10.35 -7.12
N LYS A 44 -16.58 -9.55 -6.07
CA LYS A 44 -17.71 -9.75 -5.16
C LYS A 44 -19.01 -9.09 -5.63
N LEU A 45 -18.95 -7.94 -6.30
CA LEU A 45 -20.14 -7.21 -6.73
C LEU A 45 -20.56 -7.62 -8.16
N PRO A 46 -21.80 -8.11 -8.35
CA PRO A 46 -22.31 -8.48 -9.67
C PRO A 46 -22.48 -7.26 -10.60
N SER A 47 -22.69 -6.06 -10.04
CA SER A 47 -22.75 -4.80 -10.80
C SER A 47 -21.43 -4.42 -11.47
N LEU A 48 -20.30 -4.91 -10.94
CA LEU A 48 -18.96 -4.67 -11.47
C LEU A 48 -18.45 -5.81 -12.37
N ALA A 49 -19.29 -6.81 -12.65
CA ALA A 49 -18.93 -7.95 -13.50
C ALA A 49 -18.50 -7.54 -14.92
N ARG A 50 -18.95 -6.38 -15.42
CA ARG A 50 -18.53 -5.79 -16.71
C ARG A 50 -17.03 -5.49 -16.78
N PHE A 51 -16.38 -5.30 -15.64
CA PHE A 51 -14.95 -5.02 -15.52
C PHE A 51 -14.12 -6.28 -15.21
N ARG A 52 -14.74 -7.46 -15.10
CA ARG A 52 -14.03 -8.72 -14.88
C ARG A 52 -13.20 -9.08 -16.13
N GLY A 53 -12.01 -9.62 -15.90
CA GLY A 53 -11.15 -10.17 -16.95
C GLY A 53 -10.31 -9.16 -17.73
N ARG A 54 -10.30 -7.87 -17.36
CA ARG A 54 -9.38 -6.90 -17.99
C ARG A 54 -7.92 -7.22 -17.64
N PRO A 55 -6.97 -7.04 -18.57
CA PRO A 55 -5.55 -7.26 -18.27
C PRO A 55 -5.03 -6.29 -17.20
N GLU A 56 -5.53 -5.05 -17.16
CA GLU A 56 -5.14 -4.06 -16.15
C GLU A 56 -5.42 -4.54 -14.72
N ASN A 57 -6.53 -5.24 -14.53
CA ASN A 57 -6.96 -5.80 -13.26
C ASN A 57 -5.94 -6.82 -12.72
N TYR A 58 -5.44 -7.71 -13.59
CA TYR A 58 -4.40 -8.67 -13.22
C TYR A 58 -3.09 -7.97 -12.86
N PHE A 59 -2.70 -6.95 -13.62
CA PHE A 59 -1.50 -6.16 -13.32
C PHE A 59 -1.57 -5.51 -11.95
N VAL A 60 -2.68 -4.83 -11.62
CA VAL A 60 -2.87 -4.17 -10.31
C VAL A 60 -2.85 -5.19 -9.17
N THR A 61 -3.47 -6.36 -9.36
CA THR A 61 -3.47 -7.42 -8.34
C THR A 61 -2.06 -7.96 -8.08
N ILE A 62 -1.28 -8.22 -9.13
CA ILE A 62 0.10 -8.73 -9.01
C ILE A 62 0.99 -7.70 -8.32
N VAL A 63 0.95 -6.43 -8.75
CA VAL A 63 1.75 -5.36 -8.13
C VAL A 63 1.38 -5.20 -6.66
N GLY A 64 0.09 -5.18 -6.32
CA GLY A 64 -0.37 -5.10 -4.94
C GLY A 64 0.16 -6.26 -4.08
N LEU A 65 0.16 -7.48 -4.62
CA LEU A 65 0.71 -8.65 -3.92
C LEU A 65 2.23 -8.54 -3.75
N LEU A 66 2.96 -8.12 -4.79
CA LEU A 66 4.42 -7.95 -4.75
C LEU A 66 4.84 -6.90 -3.71
N THR A 67 4.08 -5.81 -3.58
CA THR A 67 4.33 -4.78 -2.56
C THR A 67 4.20 -5.35 -1.16
N ILE A 68 3.13 -6.12 -0.90
CA ILE A 68 2.94 -6.78 0.41
C ILE A 68 4.07 -7.78 0.67
N PHE A 69 4.45 -8.58 -0.33
CA PHE A 69 5.57 -9.51 -0.23
C PHE A 69 6.89 -8.81 0.10
N ASN A 70 7.19 -7.68 -0.55
CA ASN A 70 8.41 -6.92 -0.31
C ASN A 70 8.50 -6.46 1.16
N ILE A 71 7.39 -5.97 1.72
CA ILE A 71 7.34 -5.50 3.10
C ILE A 71 7.46 -6.68 4.08
N VAL A 72 6.78 -7.80 3.81
CA VAL A 72 6.92 -9.01 4.62
C VAL A 72 8.37 -9.50 4.61
N TYR A 73 9.06 -9.46 3.47
CA TYR A 73 10.48 -9.76 3.37
C TYR A 73 11.39 -8.76 4.08
N LYS A 74 10.99 -7.48 4.16
CA LYS A 74 11.73 -6.43 4.88
C LYS A 74 11.57 -6.55 6.40
N LEU A 75 10.48 -7.18 6.86
CA LEU A 75 10.12 -7.33 8.27
C LEU A 75 10.60 -8.66 8.89
N LEU A 76 10.78 -9.70 8.07
CA LEU A 76 11.35 -10.99 8.46
C LEU A 76 12.89 -10.91 8.56
#